data_AF-A0A392QDA0-F1
#
_entry.id   AF-A0A392QDA0-F1
#
_cell.length_a   1.000
_cell.length_b   1.000
_cell.length_c   1.000
_cell.angle_alpha   90.00
_cell.angle_beta   90.00
_cell.angle_gamma   90.00
#
_symmetry.space_group_name_H-M   'P 1'
#
loop_
_entity.id
_entity.type
_entity.pdbx_description
1 polymer ?
#
loop_
_entity_poly.entity_id
_entity_poly.type
_entity_poly.pdbx_seq_one_letter_code
_entity_poly.pdbx_strand_id
1 'polypeptide(L)'
;HFATSTDSYLTRDEALSDGERVGLAKLQSYVEKFKLARYVTKAGTPTLDSRGRSRVESRYINTKSLLEYNMADFADELLKIAAE
;
A
#
# COMPACT_ATOMS: atom_id res chain seq x y z
N HIS A 1 8.00 23.93 -5.81
CA HIS A 1 7.10 23.52 -6.90
C HIS A 1 7.90 22.71 -7.90
N PHE A 2 7.41 21.55 -8.33
CA PHE A 2 8.08 20.76 -9.37
C PHE A 2 8.03 21.49 -10.71
N ALA A 3 9.08 21.32 -11.53
CA ALA A 3 9.19 21.96 -12.85
C ALA A 3 8.22 21.37 -13.89
N THR A 4 7.73 20.16 -13.65
CA THR A 4 6.84 19.42 -14.55
C THR A 4 5.55 19.04 -13.81
N SER A 5 4.43 18.98 -14.53
CA SER A 5 3.15 18.56 -13.92
C SER A 5 3.22 17.10 -13.48
N THR A 6 2.46 16.74 -12.45
CA THR A 6 2.33 15.34 -12.00
C THR A 6 1.97 14.40 -13.16
N ASP A 7 1.15 14.88 -14.08
CA ASP A 7 0.71 14.12 -15.26
C ASP A 7 1.85 13.74 -16.20
N SER A 8 2.97 14.48 -16.16
CA SER A 8 4.18 14.14 -16.95
C SER A 8 4.86 12.85 -16.51
N TYR A 9 4.60 12.40 -15.27
CA TYR A 9 5.12 11.14 -14.73
C TYR A 9 4.17 9.95 -14.97
N LEU A 10 3.00 10.20 -15.56
CA LEU A 10 2.06 9.14 -15.90
C LEU A 10 2.46 8.49 -17.24
N THR A 11 3.00 7.28 -17.17
CA THR A 11 3.22 6.45 -18.35
C THR A 11 1.86 6.01 -18.88
N ARG A 12 1.54 6.37 -20.14
CA ARG A 12 0.33 5.88 -20.79
C ARG A 12 0.51 4.42 -21.22
N ASP A 13 -0.55 3.62 -21.16
CA ASP A 13 -0.51 2.20 -21.50
C ASP A 13 -0.03 1.95 -22.95
N GLU A 14 -0.26 2.90 -23.87
CA GLU A 14 0.21 2.83 -25.25
C GLU A 14 1.73 2.98 -25.37
N ALA A 15 2.39 3.58 -24.37
CA ALA A 15 3.83 3.80 -24.35
C ALA A 15 4.61 2.63 -23.72
N LEU A 16 3.93 1.64 -23.13
CA LEU A 16 4.56 0.47 -22.52
C LEU A 16 4.99 -0.53 -23.59
N SER A 17 6.23 -1.02 -23.48
CA SER A 17 6.69 -2.19 -24.24
C SER A 17 5.96 -3.47 -23.79
N ASP A 18 6.00 -4.52 -24.62
CA ASP A 18 5.35 -5.79 -24.30
C ASP A 18 5.86 -6.40 -22.98
N GLY A 19 7.16 -6.26 -22.69
CA GLY A 19 7.76 -6.72 -21.42
C GLY A 19 7.25 -5.93 -20.21
N GLU A 20 7.11 -4.61 -20.34
CA GLU A 20 6.59 -3.75 -19.27
C GLU A 20 5.10 -4.02 -19.01
N ARG A 21 4.31 -4.34 -20.05
CA ARG A 21 2.91 -4.74 -19.90
C ARG A 21 2.76 -6.03 -19.10
N VAL A 22 3.62 -7.02 -19.34
CA VAL A 22 3.66 -8.26 -18.54
C VAL A 22 4.04 -7.94 -17.08
N GLY A 23 5.01 -7.05 -16.87
CA GLY A 23 5.39 -6.55 -15.54
C GLY A 23 4.23 -5.86 -14.82
N LEU A 24 3.50 -4.97 -15.51
CA LEU A 24 2.34 -4.27 -14.99
C LEU A 24 1.20 -5.24 -14.62
N ALA A 25 0.89 -6.20 -15.48
CA ALA A 25 -0.13 -7.21 -15.21
C ALA A 25 0.22 -8.04 -13.96
N LYS A 26 1.50 -8.36 -13.76
CA LYS A 26 1.98 -9.05 -12.55
C LYS A 26 1.80 -8.20 -11.30
N LEU A 27 2.12 -6.90 -11.37
CA LEU A 27 1.92 -5.95 -10.27
C LEU A 27 0.43 -5.78 -9.94
N GLN A 28 -0.43 -5.63 -10.95
CA GLN A 28 -1.88 -5.55 -10.76
C GLN A 28 -2.42 -6.79 -10.07
N SER A 29 -2.06 -8.00 -10.55
CA SER A 29 -2.44 -9.26 -9.90
C SER A 29 -1.93 -9.38 -8.46
N TYR A 30 -0.75 -8.84 -8.17
CA TYR A 30 -0.22 -8.79 -6.81
C TYR A 30 -1.06 -7.85 -5.92
N VAL A 31 -1.38 -6.64 -6.40
CA VAL A 31 -2.19 -5.65 -5.69
C VAL A 31 -3.61 -6.16 -5.44
N GLU A 32 -4.23 -6.85 -6.40
CA GLU A 32 -5.56 -7.44 -6.25
C GLU A 32 -5.64 -8.48 -5.13
N LYS A 33 -4.53 -9.15 -4.80
CA LYS A 33 -4.46 -10.11 -3.69
C LYS A 33 -4.43 -9.43 -2.33
N PHE A 34 -4.19 -8.12 -2.25
CA PHE A 34 -4.23 -7.41 -0.97
C PHE A 34 -5.64 -7.42 -0.43
N LYS A 35 -5.81 -8.07 0.71
CA LYS A 35 -7.03 -7.95 1.49
C LYS A 35 -6.97 -6.62 2.23
N LEU A 36 -8.01 -5.80 2.05
CA LEU A 36 -8.20 -4.59 2.84
C LEU A 36 -8.06 -4.93 4.32
N ALA A 37 -7.16 -4.23 5.00
CA ALA A 37 -6.94 -4.42 6.43
C ALA A 37 -8.24 -4.12 7.17
N ARG A 38 -8.74 -5.10 7.93
CA ARG A 38 -9.91 -4.89 8.79
C ARG A 38 -9.50 -3.95 9.91
N TYR A 39 -10.32 -2.94 10.17
CA TYR A 39 -10.11 -2.07 11.33
C TYR A 39 -10.41 -2.86 12.59
N VAL A 40 -9.38 -3.20 13.37
CA VAL A 40 -9.50 -3.98 14.60
C VAL A 40 -9.36 -3.07 15.82
N THR A 41 -10.08 -3.38 16.88
CA THR A 41 -9.89 -2.74 18.19
C THR A 41 -8.53 -3.13 18.78
N LYS A 42 -8.10 -2.45 19.85
CA LYS A 42 -6.88 -2.83 20.60
C LYS A 42 -6.89 -4.29 21.07
N ALA A 43 -8.07 -4.90 21.23
CA ALA A 43 -8.25 -6.30 21.60
C ALA A 43 -8.28 -7.26 20.40
N GLY A 44 -7.99 -6.79 19.18
CA GLY A 44 -7.97 -7.61 17.96
C GLY A 44 -9.35 -7.89 17.36
N THR A 45 -10.44 -7.35 17.92
CA THR A 45 -11.79 -7.58 17.41
C THR A 45 -12.10 -6.67 16.22
N PRO A 46 -12.64 -7.18 15.11
CA PRO A 46 -13.07 -6.33 13.99
C PRO A 46 -14.12 -5.32 14.44
N THR A 47 -13.87 -4.04 14.20
CA THR A 47 -14.85 -2.98 14.43
C THR A 47 -15.91 -3.07 13.35
N LEU A 48 -17.18 -2.91 13.72
CA LEU A 48 -18.29 -2.96 12.78
C LEU A 48 -18.79 -1.54 12.44
N ASP A 49 -19.31 -1.35 11.23
CA ASP A 49 -20.03 -0.15 10.83
C ASP A 49 -21.45 -0.13 11.43
N SER A 50 -22.20 0.95 11.18
CA SER A 50 -23.59 1.09 11.64
C SER A 50 -24.55 0.04 11.07
N ARG A 51 -24.12 -0.74 10.07
CA ARG A 51 -24.87 -1.84 9.45
C ARG A 51 -24.35 -3.21 9.89
N GLY A 52 -23.45 -3.27 10.88
CA GLY A 52 -22.89 -4.52 11.42
C GLY A 52 -21.84 -5.18 10.52
N ARG A 53 -21.33 -4.51 9.48
CA ARG A 53 -20.30 -5.05 8.58
C ARG A 53 -18.92 -4.64 9.07
N SER A 54 -17.89 -5.45 8.81
CA SER A 54 -16.51 -5.07 9.17
C SER A 54 -16.15 -3.72 8.58
N ARG A 55 -15.75 -2.79 9.45
CA ARG A 55 -15.32 -1.45 9.07
C ARG A 55 -14.03 -1.57 8.30
N VAL A 56 -14.08 -1.12 7.06
CA VAL A 56 -12.94 -0.94 6.17
C VAL A 56 -12.78 0.55 6.01
N GLU A 57 -11.66 1.09 6.51
CA GLU A 57 -11.31 2.49 6.30
C GLU A 57 -10.06 2.59 5.45
N SER A 58 -10.05 3.57 4.56
CA SER A 58 -8.85 4.06 3.91
C SER A 58 -7.90 4.58 4.99
N ARG A 59 -6.82 3.84 5.25
CA ARG A 59 -5.75 4.32 6.12
C ARG A 59 -5.00 5.41 5.37
N TYR A 60 -5.15 6.65 5.81
CA TYR A 60 -4.29 7.74 5.33
C TYR A 60 -2.89 7.50 5.87
N ILE A 61 -1.95 7.21 4.97
CA ILE A 61 -0.54 7.06 5.32
C ILE A 61 0.08 8.46 5.31
N ASN A 62 0.62 8.89 6.44
CA ASN A 62 1.43 10.11 6.49
C ASN A 62 2.75 9.83 5.77
N THR A 63 2.83 10.21 4.50
CA THR A 63 4.00 9.97 3.66
C THR A 63 5.23 10.70 4.17
N LYS A 64 5.09 11.86 4.83
CA LYS A 64 6.22 12.56 5.46
C LYS A 64 6.80 11.74 6.60
N SER A 65 5.97 11.28 7.54
CA SER A 65 6.43 10.44 8.64
C SER A 65 6.96 9.09 8.16
N LEU A 66 6.40 8.52 7.08
CA LEU A 66 6.90 7.29 6.48
C LEU A 66 8.29 7.48 5.84
N LEU A 67 8.52 8.61 5.18
CA LEU A 67 9.82 8.92 4.56
C LEU A 67 10.87 9.37 5.59
N GLU A 68 10.44 9.96 6.69
CA GLU A 68 11.28 10.23 7.87
C GLU A 68 11.55 8.96 8.69
N TYR A 69 10.75 7.90 8.48
CA TYR A 69 10.99 6.59 9.07
C TYR A 69 12.19 5.95 8.37
N ASN A 70 13.26 5.74 9.12
CA ASN A 70 14.46 5.12 8.61
C ASN A 70 14.15 3.67 8.20
N MET A 71 14.23 3.37 6.90
CA MET A 71 13.97 2.02 6.36
C MET A 71 14.85 0.94 7.00
N ALA A 72 16.04 1.31 7.51
CA ALA A 72 16.92 0.38 8.21
C ALA A 72 16.29 -0.16 9.51
N ASP A 73 15.66 0.72 10.29
CA ASP A 73 15.04 0.34 11.57
C ASP A 73 13.77 -0.50 11.33
N PHE A 74 13.02 -0.22 10.26
CA PHE A 74 11.87 -1.02 9.85
C PHE A 74 12.26 -2.42 9.37
N ALA A 75 13.37 -2.54 8.64
CA ALA A 75 13.87 -3.84 8.17
C ALA A 75 14.27 -4.75 9.34
N ASP A 76 14.95 -4.20 10.35
CA ASP A 76 15.32 -4.94 11.57
C ASP A 76 14.08 -5.37 12.38
N GLU A 77 13.06 -4.52 12.46
CA GLU A 77 11.81 -4.83 13.16
C GLU A 77 11.03 -5.96 12.45
N LEU A 78 10.98 -5.95 11.11
CA LEU A 78 10.39 -7.03 10.31
C LEU A 78 11.15 -8.35 10.44
N LEU A 79 12.48 -8.31 10.48
CA LEU A 79 13.34 -9.48 10.68
C LEU A 79 13.10 -10.13 12.05
N LYS A 80 12.80 -9.32 13.07
CA LYS A 80 12.46 -9.79 14.42
C LYS A 80 11.11 -10.51 14.46
N ILE A 81 10.10 -9.96 13.80
CA ILE A 81 8.75 -10.56 13.73
C ILE A 81 8.75 -11.86 12.93
N ALA A 82 9.60 -11.99 11.91
CA ALA A 82 9.71 -13.20 11.10
C ALA A 82 10.50 -14.35 11.76
N ALA A 83 11.17 -14.08 12.89
CA ALA A 83 11.98 -15.04 13.63
C ALA A 83 11.26 -15.65 14.85
N GLU A 84 10.05 -15.18 15.17
CA GLU A 84 9.11 -15.79 16.13
C GLU A 84 8.11 -16.74 15.43
#